data_AF-A0A2V8K4H5-F1
#
_entry.id   AF-A0A2V8K4H5-F1
#
_cell.length_a   1.000
_cell.length_b   1.000
_cell.length_c   1.000
_cell.angle_alpha   90.00
_cell.angle_beta   90.00
_cell.angle_gamma   90.00
#
_symmetry.space_group_name_H-M   'P 1'
#
loop_
_entity.id
_entity.type
_entity.pdbx_description
1 polymer ?
#
loop_
_entity_poly.entity_id
_entity_poly.type
_entity_poly.pdbx_seq_one_letter_code
_entity_poly.pdbx_strand_id
1 'polypeptide(L)' 'MRKNGVPYSANAVLTEYFDRVTEPNGDVYLLVTSTVEDPTYLAQPLMFSTQFKKQADAAGWNPTPCAAK' A
#
# COMPACT_ATOMS: atom_id res chain seq x y z
N MET A 1 -8.64 -1.42 1.89
CA MET A 1 -10.01 -1.98 1.82
C MET A 1 -9.97 -3.34 1.11
N ARG A 2 -10.80 -4.30 1.50
CA ARG A 2 -10.82 -5.64 0.88
C ARG A 2 -11.98 -5.74 -0.11
N LYS A 3 -11.82 -6.52 -1.17
CA LYS A 3 -12.94 -6.88 -2.05
C LYS A 3 -14.03 -7.56 -1.20
N ASN A 4 -15.28 -7.11 -1.34
CA ASN A 4 -16.43 -7.54 -0.53
C ASN A 4 -16.27 -7.33 1.00
N GLY A 5 -15.42 -6.38 1.40
CA GLY A 5 -15.29 -5.97 2.81
C GLY A 5 -16.35 -4.96 3.23
N VAL A 6 -16.18 -4.40 4.45
CA VAL A 6 -16.98 -3.28 4.95
C VAL A 6 -16.99 -2.15 3.90
N PRO A 7 -18.12 -1.45 3.68
CA PRO A 7 -18.15 -0.28 2.81
C PRO A 7 -17.24 0.85 3.33
N TYR A 8 -16.82 1.75 2.43
CA TYR A 8 -16.19 3.01 2.80
C TYR A 8 -17.16 4.15 2.48
N SER A 9 -17.23 5.15 3.35
CA SER A 9 -18.05 6.33 3.14
C SER A 9 -17.35 7.33 2.23
N ALA A 10 -18.09 8.36 1.79
CA ALA A 10 -17.54 9.46 1.02
C ALA A 10 -16.51 10.29 1.81
N ASN A 11 -16.48 10.17 3.14
CA ASN A 11 -15.60 10.91 4.04
C ASN A 11 -14.43 10.05 4.55
N ALA A 12 -14.24 8.85 4.00
CA ALA A 12 -13.12 7.99 4.39
C ALA A 12 -11.78 8.66 4.02
N VAL A 13 -10.87 8.75 4.99
CA VAL A 13 -9.52 9.28 4.80
C VAL A 13 -8.52 8.14 4.88
N LEU A 14 -7.67 8.01 3.86
CA LEU A 14 -6.52 7.10 3.85
C LEU A 14 -5.24 7.92 3.98
N THR A 15 -4.49 7.67 5.05
CA THR A 15 -3.16 8.24 5.27
C THR A 15 -2.12 7.14 5.13
N GLU A 16 -1.10 7.38 4.30
CA GLU A 16 -0.02 6.42 4.04
C GLU A 16 1.34 6.98 4.46
N TYR A 17 2.10 6.16 5.17
CA TYR A 17 3.48 6.43 5.59
C TYR A 17 4.41 5.48 4.83
N PHE A 18 5.40 6.05 4.17
CA PHE A 18 6.34 5.33 3.32
C PHE A 18 7.71 5.29 3.97
N ASP A 19 8.08 4.11 4.49
CA ASP A 19 9.37 3.90 5.13
C ASP A 19 10.23 2.96 4.28
N ARG A 20 11.48 3.38 4.02
CA ARG A 20 12.48 2.52 3.38
C ARG A 20 13.40 1.95 4.44
N VAL A 21 13.39 0.63 4.60
CA VAL A 21 14.26 -0.09 5.54
C VAL A 21 15.31 -0.90 4.80
N THR A 22 16.51 -0.99 5.38
CA THR A 22 17.59 -1.86 4.90
C THR A 22 17.91 -2.84 6.01
N GLU A 23 17.73 -4.13 5.74
CA GLU A 23 17.98 -5.19 6.70
C GLU A 23 19.48 -5.52 6.81
N PRO A 24 19.93 -6.19 7.89
CA PRO A 24 21.35 -6.56 8.06
C PRO A 24 21.92 -7.44 6.94
N ASN A 25 21.06 -8.17 6.23
CA ASN A 25 21.43 -9.00 5.08
C ASN A 25 21.57 -8.19 3.77
N GLY A 26 21.34 -6.88 3.79
CA GLY A 26 21.39 -5.98 2.64
C GLY A 26 20.09 -5.90 1.83
N ASP A 27 19.06 -6.66 2.19
CA ASP A 27 17.74 -6.54 1.56
C ASP A 27 17.14 -5.16 1.84
N VAL A 28 16.47 -4.61 0.84
CA VAL A 28 15.78 -3.32 0.94
C VAL A 28 14.28 -3.56 0.82
N TYR A 29 13.53 -3.04 1.79
CA TYR A 29 12.07 -3.07 1.75
C TYR A 29 11.49 -1.65 1.75
N LEU A 30 10.38 -1.48 1.05
CA LEU A 30 9.47 -0.37 1.22
C LEU A 30 8.29 -0.86 2.07
N LEU A 31 8.17 -0.28 3.26
CA LEU A 31 7.03 -0.48 4.15
C LEU A 31 6.03 0.64 3.90
N VAL A 32 4.80 0.26 3.54
CA VAL A 32 3.69 1.19 3.40
C VAL A 32 2.73 0.93 4.54
N THR A 33 2.72 1.83 5.53
CA THR A 33 1.78 1.78 6.64
C THR A 33 0.58 2.65 6.33
N SER A 34 -0.61 2.06 6.33
CA SER A 34 -1.86 2.70 5.96
C SER A 34 -2.79 2.79 7.16
N THR A 35 -3.33 3.98 7.40
CA THR A 35 -4.40 4.23 8.37
C THR A 35 -5.64 4.69 7.63
N VAL A 36 -6.77 4.00 7.86
CA VAL A 36 -8.08 4.37 7.30
C VAL A 36 -8.97 4.88 8.42
N GLU A 37 -9.42 6.12 8.30
CA GLU A 37 -10.37 6.75 9.22
C GLU A 37 -11.71 6.93 8.51
N ASP A 38 -12.76 6.28 9.01
CA ASP A 38 -14.12 6.41 8.49
C ASP A 38 -15.15 6.17 9.61
N PRO A 39 -15.53 7.21 10.36
CA PRO A 39 -16.46 7.07 11.49
C PRO A 39 -17.85 6.53 11.12
N THR A 40 -18.22 6.54 9.83
CA THR A 40 -19.52 6.02 9.36
C THR A 40 -19.60 4.50 9.47
N TYR A 41 -18.51 3.81 9.13
CA TYR A 41 -18.47 2.36 9.03
C TYR A 41 -17.41 1.70 9.93
N LEU A 42 -16.46 2.47 10.45
CA LEU A 42 -15.40 2.00 11.33
C LEU A 42 -15.53 2.66 12.70
N ALA A 43 -15.64 1.85 13.75
CA ALA A 43 -15.67 2.33 15.13
C ALA A 43 -14.32 2.90 15.60
N GLN A 44 -13.23 2.54 14.92
CA GLN A 44 -11.87 3.00 15.18
C GLN A 44 -11.07 2.98 13.87
N PRO A 45 -9.96 3.73 13.78
CA PRO A 45 -9.09 3.68 12.61
C PRO A 45 -8.61 2.26 12.30
N LEU A 46 -8.69 1.86 11.04
CA LEU A 46 -8.13 0.59 10.57
C LEU A 46 -6.69 0.81 10.13
N MET A 47 -5.75 0.19 10.83
CA MET A 47 -4.32 0.26 10.52
C MET A 47 -3.83 -1.06 9.93
N PHE A 48 -3.05 -1.01 8.85
CA PHE A 48 -2.38 -2.17 8.26
C PHE A 48 -1.09 -1.74 7.58
N SER A 49 -0.23 -2.71 7.27
CA SER A 49 1.03 -2.44 6.59
C SER A 49 1.28 -3.45 5.47
N THR A 50 1.87 -2.96 4.38
CA THR A 50 2.27 -3.76 3.21
C THR A 50 3.77 -3.61 3.01
N GLN A 51 4.45 -4.72 2.71
CA GLN A 51 5.89 -4.79 2.56
C GLN A 51 6.25 -5.14 1.12
N PHE A 52 7.06 -4.30 0.47
CA PHE A 52 7.57 -4.55 -0.86
C PHE A 52 9.08 -4.74 -0.81
N LYS A 53 9.55 -5.94 -1.13
CA LYS A 53 10.98 -6.22 -1.28
C LYS A 53 11.49 -5.66 -2.61
N LYS A 54 12.59 -4.91 -2.59
CA LYS A 54 13.27 -4.44 -3.80
C LYS A 54 13.86 -5.64 -4.56
N GLN A 55 13.52 -5.78 -5.83
CA GLN A 55 14.14 -6.77 -6.72
C GLN A 55 15.57 -6.34 -7.11
N ALA A 56 16.42 -7.31 -7.39
CA ALA A 56 17.81 -7.07 -7.80
C ALA A 56 17.89 -6.41 -9.19
N ASP A 57 16.97 -6.74 -10.08
CA ASP A 57 16.88 -6.27 -11.45
C ASP A 57 15.42 -6.14 -11.91
N ALA A 58 15.20 -5.92 -13.22
CA ALA A 58 13.90 -5.82 -13.85
C ALA A 58 13.35 -7.17 -14.35
N ALA A 59 13.85 -8.32 -13.86
CA ALA A 59 13.38 -9.62 -14.32
C ALA A 59 11.87 -9.79 -14.08
N GLY A 60 11.15 -10.18 -15.15
CA GLY A 60 9.69 -10.31 -15.12
C GLY A 60 8.92 -9.01 -15.34
N TRP A 61 9.60 -7.86 -15.44
CA TRP A 61 8.98 -6.59 -15.80
C TRP A 61 8.87 -6.45 -17.33
N ASN A 62 7.66 -6.52 -17.86
CA ASN A 62 7.38 -6.38 -19.30
C ASN A 62 6.27 -5.32 -19.53
N PRO A 63 6.56 -4.03 -19.35
CA PRO A 63 5.56 -2.98 -19.50
C PRO A 63 5.23 -2.77 -20.99
N THR A 64 3.95 -2.53 -21.27
CA THR A 64 3.53 -2.07 -22.61
C THR A 64 3.55 -0.53 -22.63
N PRO A 65 4.06 0.12 -23.69
CA PRO A 65 4.01 1.57 -23.81
C PRO A 65 2.59 2.11 -23.66
N CYS A 66 2.45 3.27 -23.00
CA CYS A 66 1.18 3.97 -22.94
C CYS A 66 0.75 4.40 -24.36
N ALA A 67 -0.39 3.92 -24.83
CA ALA A 67 -1.04 4.42 -26.03
C ALA A 67 -2.25 5.27 -25.63
N ALA A 68 -2.08 6.59 -25.63
CA ALA A 68 -3.23 7.47 -25.65
C ALA A 68 -3.84 7.39 -27.06
N LYS A 69 -5.14 7.11 -27.14
CA LYS A 69 -5.91 7.18 -28.39
C LYS A 69 -6.88 8.33 -28.29
#